data_AF-K1X0A7-F1
#
_entry.id   AF-K1X0A7-F1
#
_cell.length_a   1.000
_cell.length_b   1.000
_cell.length_c   1.000
_cell.angle_alpha   90.00
_cell.angle_beta   90.00
_cell.angle_gamma   90.00
#
_symmetry.space_group_name_H-M   'P 1'
#
loop_
_entity.id
_entity.type
_entity.pdbx_description
1 polymer ?
#
loop_
_entity_poly.entity_id
_entity_poly.type
_entity_poly.pdbx_seq_one_letter_code
_entity_poly.pdbx_strand_id
1 'polypeptide(L)'
;MEAVKNVLHKMHVTGNSEAATPHREPTAEELQELKDKYTKAKQEQVFAFYETLSTTEKATLFEQLSSFDPEHINTITDRALNPPAETKDAEKGTGLEPLPESATASILDSKTEDIEKWYDSGLDLIAANKVGVVLMAGGQGTRLGSSDPKGCFNIGLPSEKSLFKIQAERIRKVQKLAQKKGGKGEVVVPWYVMTSGPTRGPTEKYFQENDYFGLEKENIVIFEQGVLPCISNDGKILLESKGKVAVAPDGNGGIYQALVTSNVMSDMRKRGIEHIHAYCVDNCLVKVADPVFIGFAASKDVDIATKVVRKRNATESVGLILLKNGKPDVVEYSEIDKETAEAKDAKQPDVLKFRAANIVNHYYSFRFLESIPEWAHKLPHHVARKKIPYVDTDKGTTIKPEKPNGIKLEQFVFDCFPLLKLEQFACMEVKREDEFSPLKNARGTGEDDPDTSKKDIMDQGKRWAQAAGATVISEGSADGIEVSPLISYGGEGLEKLKGKTITAPAVLEKEL
;
A
#
# COMPACT_ATOMS: atom_id res chain seq x y z
N MET A 1 7.15 -5.10 -32.45
CA MET A 1 6.59 -3.74 -32.58
C MET A 1 5.27 -3.67 -33.37
N GLU A 2 4.74 -4.77 -33.94
CA GLU A 2 3.41 -4.78 -34.56
C GLU A 2 2.30 -5.38 -33.67
N ALA A 3 2.62 -6.18 -32.65
CA ALA A 3 1.64 -6.74 -31.72
C ALA A 3 1.06 -5.74 -30.69
N VAL A 4 1.64 -4.54 -30.58
CA VAL A 4 1.23 -3.50 -29.61
C VAL A 4 0.24 -2.50 -30.24
N LYS A 5 0.12 -2.46 -31.57
CA LYS A 5 -0.75 -1.49 -32.27
C LYS A 5 -2.23 -1.90 -32.33
N ASN A 6 -2.56 -3.18 -32.21
CA ASN A 6 -3.94 -3.66 -32.39
C ASN A 6 -4.84 -3.57 -31.15
N VAL A 7 -4.30 -3.22 -29.98
CA VAL A 7 -5.09 -3.03 -28.74
C VAL A 7 -5.51 -1.57 -28.54
N LEU A 8 -4.85 -0.62 -29.21
CA LEU A 8 -5.04 0.82 -29.01
C LEU A 8 -6.26 1.42 -29.73
N HIS A 9 -6.97 0.67 -30.58
CA HIS A 9 -8.03 1.26 -31.42
C HIS A 9 -9.47 1.14 -30.86
N LYS A 10 -9.69 0.51 -29.70
CA LYS A 10 -11.04 0.29 -29.14
C LYS A 10 -11.45 1.19 -27.97
N MET A 11 -10.64 2.17 -27.57
CA MET A 11 -10.98 3.09 -26.47
C MET A 11 -11.06 4.53 -26.97
N HIS A 12 -12.23 4.91 -27.51
CA HIS A 12 -12.55 6.31 -27.72
C HIS A 12 -12.98 6.94 -26.39
N VAL A 13 -12.31 8.03 -26.05
CA VAL A 13 -12.69 8.97 -24.99
C VAL A 13 -13.50 10.09 -25.63
N THR A 14 -14.75 10.26 -25.21
CA THR A 14 -15.39 11.59 -25.13
C THR A 14 -16.45 11.56 -24.03
N GLY A 15 -16.43 12.60 -23.19
CA GLY A 15 -17.33 12.75 -22.06
C GLY A 15 -18.78 12.99 -22.46
N ASN A 16 -19.66 12.14 -21.94
CA ASN A 16 -20.97 12.43 -21.40
C ASN A 16 -21.43 11.13 -20.70
N SER A 17 -22.37 11.21 -19.77
CA SER A 17 -22.94 10.05 -19.08
C SER A 17 -23.60 9.09 -20.08
N GLU A 18 -22.84 8.18 -20.67
CA GLU A 18 -23.35 7.12 -21.52
C GLU A 18 -23.66 5.90 -20.65
N ALA A 19 -24.92 5.49 -20.70
CA ALA A 19 -25.37 4.21 -20.19
C ALA A 19 -24.45 3.10 -20.72
N ALA A 20 -23.99 2.22 -19.83
CA ALA A 20 -23.15 1.08 -20.16
C ALA A 20 -23.70 0.35 -21.39
N THR A 21 -22.86 0.16 -22.40
CA THR A 21 -23.18 -0.62 -23.59
C THR A 21 -23.66 -2.00 -23.13
N PRO A 22 -24.81 -2.53 -23.59
CA PRO A 22 -25.29 -3.82 -23.13
C PRO A 22 -24.24 -4.89 -23.45
N HIS A 23 -23.88 -5.70 -22.44
CA HIS A 23 -22.93 -6.80 -22.58
C HIS A 23 -23.39 -7.70 -23.75
N ARG A 24 -22.62 -7.70 -24.85
CA ARG A 24 -22.92 -8.55 -26.01
C ARG A 24 -22.56 -9.99 -25.67
N GLU A 25 -23.45 -10.93 -25.93
CA GLU A 25 -23.09 -12.35 -25.92
C GLU A 25 -21.94 -12.57 -26.95
N PRO A 26 -20.87 -13.28 -26.58
CA PRO A 26 -19.81 -13.59 -27.55
C PRO A 26 -20.37 -14.42 -28.70
N THR A 27 -19.79 -14.28 -29.89
CA THR A 27 -20.13 -15.19 -30.99
C THR A 27 -19.70 -16.62 -30.63
N ALA A 28 -20.29 -17.61 -31.32
CA ALA A 28 -19.89 -19.01 -31.13
C ALA A 28 -18.39 -19.21 -31.43
N GLU A 29 -17.83 -18.48 -32.40
CA GLU A 29 -16.40 -18.50 -32.74
C GLU A 29 -15.55 -17.91 -31.60
N GLU A 30 -15.88 -16.72 -31.11
CA GLU A 30 -15.19 -16.06 -29.98
C GLU A 30 -15.19 -16.97 -28.74
N LEU A 31 -16.34 -17.57 -28.43
CA LEU A 31 -16.48 -18.50 -27.32
C LEU A 31 -15.63 -19.78 -27.51
N GLN A 32 -15.64 -20.35 -28.71
CA GLN A 32 -14.89 -21.57 -28.99
C GLN A 32 -13.38 -21.33 -28.87
N GLU A 33 -12.87 -20.21 -29.39
CA GLU A 33 -11.46 -19.82 -29.24
C GLU A 33 -11.05 -19.73 -27.76
N LEU A 34 -11.90 -19.11 -26.92
CA LEU A 34 -11.63 -19.01 -25.48
C LEU A 34 -11.70 -20.38 -24.78
N LYS A 35 -12.70 -21.21 -25.12
CA LYS A 35 -12.81 -22.59 -24.61
C LYS A 35 -11.56 -23.41 -24.98
N ASP A 36 -11.07 -23.30 -26.20
CA ASP A 36 -9.87 -23.99 -26.67
C ASP A 36 -8.62 -23.53 -25.90
N LYS A 37 -8.48 -22.22 -25.67
CA LYS A 37 -7.39 -21.64 -24.86
C LYS A 37 -7.34 -22.23 -23.45
N TYR A 38 -8.49 -22.26 -22.77
CA TYR A 38 -8.59 -22.80 -21.41
C TYR A 38 -8.43 -24.32 -21.37
N THR A 39 -8.98 -25.05 -22.36
CA THR A 39 -8.82 -26.50 -22.47
C THR A 39 -7.36 -26.89 -22.69
N LYS A 40 -6.64 -26.17 -23.56
CA LYS A 40 -5.20 -26.37 -23.76
C LYS A 40 -4.40 -26.17 -22.47
N ALA A 41 -4.81 -25.21 -21.65
CA ALA A 41 -4.25 -24.94 -20.34
C ALA A 41 -4.79 -25.88 -19.23
N LYS A 42 -5.61 -26.89 -19.55
CA LYS A 42 -6.27 -27.78 -18.59
C LYS A 42 -7.09 -27.03 -17.53
N GLN A 43 -7.80 -25.98 -17.94
CA GLN A 43 -8.69 -25.16 -17.11
C GLN A 43 -10.13 -25.15 -17.65
N GLU A 44 -10.52 -26.14 -18.44
CA GLU A 44 -11.83 -26.27 -19.09
C GLU A 44 -13.01 -26.27 -18.11
N GLN A 45 -12.78 -26.66 -16.84
CA GLN A 45 -13.83 -26.74 -15.83
C GLN A 45 -14.52 -25.40 -15.55
N VAL A 46 -13.88 -24.26 -15.87
CA VAL A 46 -14.50 -22.93 -15.71
C VAL A 46 -15.73 -22.74 -16.61
N PHE A 47 -15.89 -23.57 -17.65
CA PHE A 47 -17.04 -23.56 -18.55
C PHE A 47 -18.13 -24.59 -18.19
N ALA A 48 -17.99 -25.33 -17.08
CA ALA A 48 -18.88 -26.45 -16.72
C ALA A 48 -20.38 -26.10 -16.74
N PHE A 49 -20.72 -24.85 -16.45
CA PHE A 49 -22.10 -24.38 -16.37
C PHE A 49 -22.52 -23.43 -17.49
N TYR A 50 -21.66 -23.15 -18.47
CA TYR A 50 -21.84 -22.06 -19.44
C TYR A 50 -23.19 -22.13 -20.16
N GLU A 51 -23.62 -23.32 -20.57
CA GLU A 51 -24.89 -23.53 -21.29
C GLU A 51 -26.14 -23.30 -20.43
N THR A 52 -25.99 -23.31 -19.10
CA THR A 52 -27.08 -23.07 -18.14
C THR A 52 -27.21 -21.60 -17.73
N LEU A 53 -26.27 -20.77 -18.13
CA LEU A 53 -26.21 -19.35 -17.78
C LEU A 53 -27.17 -18.53 -18.65
N SER A 54 -27.71 -17.46 -18.07
CA SER A 54 -28.38 -16.42 -18.84
C SER A 54 -27.42 -15.72 -19.80
N THR A 55 -27.95 -15.06 -20.85
CA THR A 55 -27.14 -14.29 -21.80
C THR A 55 -26.22 -13.27 -21.11
N THR A 56 -26.71 -12.58 -20.07
CA THR A 56 -25.91 -11.63 -19.30
C THR A 56 -24.78 -12.32 -18.55
N GLU A 57 -25.05 -13.44 -17.88
CA GLU A 57 -24.02 -14.20 -17.16
C GLU A 57 -22.97 -14.79 -18.10
N LYS A 58 -23.38 -15.26 -19.29
CA LYS A 58 -22.47 -15.72 -20.35
C LYS A 58 -21.52 -14.63 -20.79
N ALA A 59 -22.04 -13.42 -21.04
CA ALA A 59 -21.23 -12.29 -21.46
C ALA A 59 -20.24 -11.86 -20.35
N THR A 60 -20.71 -11.77 -19.11
CA THR A 60 -19.86 -11.43 -17.95
C THR A 60 -18.75 -12.47 -17.73
N LEU A 61 -19.08 -13.77 -17.77
CA LEU A 61 -18.09 -14.83 -17.60
C LEU A 61 -17.07 -14.81 -18.74
N PHE A 62 -17.52 -14.61 -19.99
CA PHE A 62 -16.64 -14.51 -21.15
C PHE A 62 -15.67 -13.34 -21.03
N GLU A 63 -16.15 -12.15 -20.67
CA GLU A 63 -15.32 -10.96 -20.47
C GLU A 63 -14.29 -11.19 -19.36
N GLN A 64 -14.72 -11.75 -18.22
CA GLN A 64 -13.85 -12.08 -17.11
C GLN A 64 -12.75 -13.09 -17.52
N LEU A 65 -13.12 -14.20 -18.14
CA LEU A 65 -12.15 -15.22 -18.57
C LEU A 65 -11.21 -14.70 -19.67
N SER A 66 -11.66 -13.78 -20.52
CA SER A 66 -10.83 -13.15 -21.56
C SER A 66 -9.73 -12.25 -20.98
N SER A 67 -9.94 -11.71 -19.78
CA SER A 67 -8.95 -10.89 -19.07
C SER A 67 -7.80 -11.70 -18.44
N PHE A 68 -7.96 -13.02 -18.33
CA PHE A 68 -6.92 -13.90 -17.80
C PHE A 68 -6.23 -14.67 -18.92
N ASP A 69 -4.92 -14.84 -18.77
CA ASP A 69 -4.17 -15.79 -19.57
C ASP A 69 -3.95 -17.10 -18.81
N PRO A 70 -4.70 -18.18 -19.09
CA PRO A 70 -4.64 -19.40 -18.28
C PRO A 70 -3.26 -20.09 -18.33
N GLU A 71 -2.48 -19.91 -19.40
CA GLU A 71 -1.10 -20.39 -19.46
C GLU A 71 -0.18 -19.63 -18.49
N HIS A 72 -0.31 -18.31 -18.43
CA HIS A 72 0.35 -17.50 -17.42
C HIS A 72 -0.08 -17.88 -16.00
N ILE A 73 -1.39 -18.05 -15.75
CA ILE A 73 -1.91 -18.47 -14.44
C ILE A 73 -1.30 -19.80 -14.00
N ASN A 74 -1.22 -20.78 -14.89
CA ASN A 74 -0.57 -22.06 -14.60
C ASN A 74 0.92 -21.87 -14.28
N THR A 75 1.62 -21.04 -15.05
CA THR A 75 3.05 -20.78 -14.87
C THR A 75 3.34 -20.17 -13.49
N ILE A 76 2.60 -19.15 -13.09
CA ILE A 76 2.80 -18.49 -11.78
C ILE A 76 2.36 -19.39 -10.62
N THR A 77 1.33 -20.22 -10.83
CA THR A 77 0.85 -21.19 -9.83
C THR A 77 1.89 -22.28 -9.60
N ASP A 78 2.42 -22.86 -10.67
CA ASP A 78 3.45 -23.90 -10.58
C ASP A 78 4.71 -23.37 -9.91
N ARG A 79 5.19 -22.19 -10.32
CA ARG A 79 6.33 -21.53 -9.68
C ARG A 79 6.12 -21.27 -8.18
N ALA A 80 4.89 -20.97 -7.77
CA ALA A 80 4.56 -20.67 -6.38
C ALA A 80 4.38 -21.93 -5.52
N LEU A 81 3.81 -23.01 -6.08
CA LEU A 81 3.59 -24.28 -5.38
C LEU A 81 4.81 -25.21 -5.40
N ASN A 82 5.59 -25.14 -6.48
CA ASN A 82 6.78 -25.92 -6.75
C ASN A 82 7.97 -24.97 -7.01
N PRO A 83 8.38 -24.17 -6.01
CA PRO A 83 9.49 -23.25 -6.19
C PRO A 83 10.74 -24.03 -6.61
N PRO A 84 11.49 -23.54 -7.62
CA PRO A 84 12.72 -24.19 -8.03
C PRO A 84 13.68 -24.28 -6.84
N ALA A 85 14.39 -25.41 -6.72
CA ALA A 85 15.41 -25.57 -5.71
C ALA A 85 16.40 -24.40 -5.79
N GLU A 86 16.75 -23.82 -4.64
CA GLU A 86 17.72 -22.72 -4.60
C GLU A 86 18.99 -23.15 -5.36
N THR A 87 19.44 -22.30 -6.29
CA THR A 87 20.66 -22.58 -7.05
C THR A 87 21.83 -22.64 -6.07
N LYS A 88 22.84 -23.49 -6.35
CA LYS A 88 24.04 -23.67 -5.51
C LYS A 88 24.83 -22.37 -5.22
N ASP A 89 24.52 -21.25 -5.88
CA ASP A 89 25.06 -19.93 -5.54
C ASP A 89 24.48 -19.36 -4.22
N ALA A 90 23.34 -19.86 -3.74
CA ALA A 90 22.80 -19.55 -2.41
C ALA A 90 23.73 -20.06 -1.28
N GLU A 91 24.51 -21.12 -1.52
CA GLU A 91 25.51 -21.63 -0.57
C GLU A 91 26.74 -20.71 -0.42
N LYS A 92 26.90 -19.69 -1.29
CA LYS A 92 27.95 -18.65 -1.18
C LYS A 92 27.46 -17.34 -0.56
N GLY A 93 26.21 -17.28 -0.11
CA GLY A 93 25.62 -16.10 0.50
C GLY A 93 26.40 -15.64 1.75
N THR A 94 26.58 -14.32 1.91
CA THR A 94 27.18 -13.74 3.12
C THR A 94 26.28 -13.84 4.36
N GLY A 95 25.05 -14.37 4.20
CA GLY A 95 24.06 -14.54 5.24
C GLY A 95 23.15 -13.31 5.37
N LEU A 96 22.63 -13.10 6.58
CA LEU A 96 21.83 -11.94 6.94
C LEU A 96 22.72 -10.89 7.62
N GLU A 97 22.69 -9.66 7.12
CA GLU A 97 23.45 -8.53 7.66
C GLU A 97 22.56 -7.29 7.76
N PRO A 98 22.71 -6.40 8.76
CA PRO A 98 22.08 -5.09 8.73
C PRO A 98 22.53 -4.29 7.51
N LEU A 99 21.70 -3.35 7.05
CA LEU A 99 22.12 -2.37 6.06
C LEU A 99 23.32 -1.55 6.58
N PRO A 100 24.27 -1.15 5.72
CA PRO A 100 25.42 -0.35 6.13
C PRO A 100 25.02 1.07 6.52
N GLU A 101 25.81 1.70 7.38
CA GLU A 101 25.58 3.09 7.83
C GLU A 101 25.49 4.10 6.68
N SER A 102 26.15 3.82 5.54
CA SER A 102 26.08 4.65 4.34
C SER A 102 24.67 4.73 3.73
N ALA A 103 23.86 3.68 3.92
CA ALA A 103 22.50 3.54 3.40
C ALA A 103 21.41 3.81 4.46
N THR A 104 21.78 4.00 5.73
CA THR A 104 20.81 4.17 6.83
C THR A 104 20.82 5.58 7.43
N ALA A 105 19.65 6.06 7.85
CA ALA A 105 19.49 7.21 8.73
C ALA A 105 18.47 6.90 9.82
N SER A 106 18.43 7.69 10.89
CA SER A 106 17.47 7.55 11.99
C SER A 106 17.05 8.90 12.55
N ILE A 107 15.75 9.12 12.71
CA ILE A 107 15.19 10.31 13.41
C ILE A 107 15.62 10.33 14.90
N LEU A 108 15.98 9.18 15.46
CA LEU A 108 16.39 9.05 16.85
C LEU A 108 17.89 9.34 17.03
N ASP A 109 18.71 8.86 16.09
CA ASP A 109 20.17 8.79 16.28
C ASP A 109 20.96 9.73 15.34
N SER A 110 20.34 10.29 14.29
CA SER A 110 21.01 11.23 13.39
C SER A 110 21.10 12.62 14.00
N LYS A 111 22.02 13.43 13.50
CA LYS A 111 22.17 14.83 13.93
C LYS A 111 20.94 15.64 13.53
N THR A 112 20.52 16.53 14.43
CA THR A 112 19.37 17.42 14.18
C THR A 112 19.56 18.25 12.92
N GLU A 113 20.78 18.72 12.64
CA GLU A 113 21.07 19.55 11.46
C GLU A 113 20.88 18.78 10.14
N ASP A 114 21.16 17.47 10.13
CA ASP A 114 20.94 16.62 8.96
C ASP A 114 19.43 16.43 8.71
N ILE A 115 18.66 16.22 9.79
CA ILE A 115 17.20 16.08 9.74
C ILE A 115 16.54 17.37 9.23
N GLU A 116 16.96 18.53 9.74
CA GLU A 116 16.49 19.85 9.29
C GLU A 116 16.82 20.08 7.82
N LYS A 117 18.04 19.76 7.39
CA LYS A 117 18.44 19.85 5.98
C LYS A 117 17.58 18.97 5.08
N TRP A 118 17.28 17.74 5.48
CA TRP A 118 16.40 16.85 4.72
C TRP A 118 14.97 17.38 4.67
N TYR A 119 14.43 17.83 5.81
CA TYR A 119 13.11 18.47 5.86
C TYR A 119 13.02 19.63 4.87
N ASP A 120 14.03 20.50 4.89
CA ASP A 120 14.09 21.67 4.04
C ASP A 120 14.16 21.30 2.56
N SER A 121 15.07 20.40 2.19
CA SER A 121 15.19 19.93 0.81
C SER A 121 13.91 19.24 0.34
N GLY A 122 13.25 18.46 1.19
CA GLY A 122 11.98 17.81 0.85
C GLY A 122 10.87 18.82 0.60
N LEU A 123 10.77 19.87 1.42
CA LEU A 123 9.80 20.95 1.18
C LEU A 123 10.08 21.70 -0.12
N ASP A 124 11.35 21.88 -0.49
CA ASP A 124 11.72 22.51 -1.75
C ASP A 124 11.27 21.67 -2.96
N LEU A 125 11.42 20.35 -2.89
CA LEU A 125 10.93 19.41 -3.91
C LEU A 125 9.41 19.41 -4.02
N ILE A 126 8.71 19.47 -2.88
CA ILE A 126 7.24 19.60 -2.85
C ILE A 126 6.82 20.94 -3.47
N ALA A 127 7.47 22.05 -3.09
CA ALA A 127 7.18 23.38 -3.62
C ALA A 127 7.43 23.49 -5.14
N ALA A 128 8.38 22.70 -5.66
CA ALA A 128 8.67 22.58 -7.09
C ALA A 128 7.70 21.65 -7.85
N ASN A 129 6.64 21.14 -7.20
CA ASN A 129 5.66 20.21 -7.77
C ASN A 129 6.31 18.90 -8.30
N LYS A 130 7.37 18.43 -7.64
CA LYS A 130 8.12 17.22 -8.02
C LYS A 130 7.70 15.96 -7.26
N VAL A 131 6.77 16.09 -6.32
CA VAL A 131 6.38 15.02 -5.39
C VAL A 131 4.95 14.54 -5.65
N GLY A 132 4.79 13.24 -5.84
CA GLY A 132 3.50 12.55 -5.89
C GLY A 132 3.37 11.50 -4.78
N VAL A 133 2.15 11.08 -4.51
CA VAL A 133 1.85 10.09 -3.47
C VAL A 133 1.04 8.94 -4.03
N VAL A 134 1.44 7.70 -3.77
CA VAL A 134 0.65 6.50 -4.10
C VAL A 134 0.11 5.84 -2.83
N LEU A 135 -1.20 5.84 -2.66
CA LEU A 135 -1.87 5.18 -1.55
C LEU A 135 -2.27 3.76 -1.93
N MET A 136 -1.82 2.77 -1.17
CA MET A 136 -2.28 1.38 -1.28
C MET A 136 -3.54 1.16 -0.43
N ALA A 137 -4.72 1.23 -1.08
CA ALA A 137 -6.05 1.10 -0.47
C ALA A 137 -6.90 -0.03 -1.10
N GLY A 138 -6.25 -1.07 -1.64
CA GLY A 138 -6.93 -2.23 -2.23
C GLY A 138 -7.59 -3.18 -1.22
N GLY A 139 -7.23 -3.08 0.06
CA GLY A 139 -7.77 -3.93 1.13
C GLY A 139 -9.12 -3.46 1.66
N GLN A 140 -10.05 -4.40 1.85
CA GLN A 140 -11.30 -4.17 2.57
C GLN A 140 -11.11 -4.13 4.10
N GLY A 141 -12.02 -3.47 4.82
CA GLY A 141 -12.07 -3.43 6.28
C GLY A 141 -12.63 -4.68 6.96
N THR A 142 -12.67 -5.84 6.30
CA THR A 142 -13.38 -7.04 6.80
C THR A 142 -12.87 -7.55 8.15
N ARG A 143 -11.55 -7.50 8.39
CA ARG A 143 -10.96 -7.85 9.71
C ARG A 143 -11.37 -6.88 10.83
N LEU A 144 -11.83 -5.68 10.47
CA LEU A 144 -12.32 -4.65 11.38
C LEU A 144 -13.83 -4.76 11.62
N GLY A 145 -14.51 -5.72 10.97
CA GLY A 145 -15.96 -5.84 11.00
C GLY A 145 -16.69 -4.82 10.12
N SER A 146 -16.01 -4.19 9.16
CA SER A 146 -16.61 -3.23 8.21
C SER A 146 -16.71 -3.81 6.80
N SER A 147 -17.81 -3.52 6.12
CA SER A 147 -18.00 -3.78 4.69
C SER A 147 -17.33 -2.74 3.79
N ASP A 148 -16.98 -1.59 4.34
CA ASP A 148 -16.45 -0.46 3.58
C ASP A 148 -14.93 -0.58 3.36
N PRO A 149 -14.39 0.15 2.38
CA PRO A 149 -12.94 0.31 2.24
C PRO A 149 -12.33 0.81 3.54
N LYS A 150 -11.16 0.28 3.90
CA LYS A 150 -10.53 0.58 5.19
C LYS A 150 -10.26 2.08 5.41
N GLY A 151 -9.98 2.84 4.35
CA GLY A 151 -9.76 4.28 4.45
C GLY A 151 -10.99 5.07 4.93
N CYS A 152 -12.21 4.53 4.77
CA CYS A 152 -13.44 5.14 5.26
C CYS A 152 -13.65 4.94 6.77
N PHE A 153 -12.83 4.10 7.41
CA PHE A 153 -13.05 3.70 8.80
C PHE A 153 -12.85 4.87 9.77
N ASN A 154 -13.82 5.04 10.69
CA ASN A 154 -13.73 5.97 11.81
C ASN A 154 -13.25 5.21 13.06
N ILE A 155 -12.06 5.57 13.54
CA ILE A 155 -11.44 4.94 14.72
C ILE A 155 -12.00 5.48 16.06
N GLY A 156 -12.91 6.46 16.01
CA GLY A 156 -13.56 7.06 17.18
C GLY A 156 -12.80 8.25 17.75
N LEU A 157 -12.01 8.96 16.92
CA LEU A 157 -11.46 10.26 17.29
C LEU A 157 -12.59 11.25 17.60
N PRO A 158 -12.37 12.24 18.47
CA PRO A 158 -13.36 13.28 18.74
C PRO A 158 -13.92 14.00 17.51
N SER A 159 -13.12 14.20 16.45
CA SER A 159 -13.57 14.78 15.17
C SER A 159 -14.37 13.83 14.28
N GLU A 160 -14.39 12.54 14.62
CA GLU A 160 -14.99 11.45 13.84
C GLU A 160 -14.41 11.29 12.41
N LYS A 161 -13.26 11.90 12.12
CA LYS A 161 -12.62 11.81 10.81
C LYS A 161 -12.24 10.37 10.46
N SER A 162 -12.45 10.03 9.19
CA SER A 162 -11.93 8.79 8.60
C SER A 162 -10.43 8.89 8.31
N LEU A 163 -9.78 7.74 8.08
CA LEU A 163 -8.38 7.70 7.70
C LEU A 163 -8.10 8.48 6.40
N PHE A 164 -9.00 8.41 5.40
CA PHE A 164 -8.88 9.20 4.17
C PHE A 164 -8.90 10.70 4.46
N LYS A 165 -9.79 11.16 5.34
CA LYS A 165 -9.88 12.59 5.71
C LYS A 165 -8.59 13.08 6.39
N ILE A 166 -8.06 12.32 7.35
CA ILE A 166 -6.80 12.65 8.05
C ILE A 166 -5.64 12.73 7.05
N GLN A 167 -5.53 11.75 6.15
CA GLN A 167 -4.47 11.70 5.14
C GLN A 167 -4.58 12.85 4.13
N ALA A 168 -5.79 13.18 3.66
CA ALA A 168 -6.02 14.30 2.76
C ALA A 168 -5.67 15.65 3.44
N GLU A 169 -6.00 15.82 4.72
CA GLU A 169 -5.62 17.03 5.46
C GLU A 169 -4.11 17.15 5.67
N ARG A 170 -3.38 16.03 5.83
CA ARG A 170 -1.90 16.03 5.83
C ARG A 170 -1.33 16.49 4.50
N ILE A 171 -1.90 16.04 3.36
CA ILE A 171 -1.51 16.51 2.02
C ILE A 171 -1.74 18.03 1.91
N ARG A 172 -2.94 18.50 2.28
CA ARG A 172 -3.26 19.95 2.24
C ARG A 172 -2.31 20.76 3.12
N LYS A 173 -1.94 20.24 4.28
CA LYS A 173 -1.02 20.92 5.19
C LYS A 173 0.39 21.00 4.60
N VAL A 174 0.94 19.89 4.08
CA VAL A 174 2.30 19.92 3.52
C VAL A 174 2.38 20.80 2.28
N GLN A 175 1.33 20.86 1.44
CA GLN A 175 1.23 21.84 0.36
C GLN A 175 1.31 23.28 0.88
N LYS A 176 0.57 23.60 1.95
CA LYS A 176 0.63 24.94 2.59
C LYS A 176 2.01 25.27 3.17
N LEU A 177 2.67 24.29 3.80
CA LEU A 177 4.01 24.47 4.36
C LEU A 177 5.04 24.73 3.25
N ALA A 178 5.00 23.93 2.19
CA ALA A 178 5.85 24.11 1.02
C ALA A 178 5.57 25.42 0.29
N GLN A 179 4.30 25.82 0.14
CA GLN A 179 3.89 27.12 -0.43
C GLN A 179 4.51 28.30 0.34
N LYS A 180 4.47 28.24 1.69
CA LYS A 180 5.04 29.28 2.54
C LYS A 180 6.56 29.41 2.34
N LYS A 181 7.24 28.31 2.00
CA LYS A 181 8.69 28.29 1.76
C LYS A 181 9.06 28.70 0.32
N GLY A 182 8.39 28.14 -0.69
CA GLY A 182 8.75 28.23 -2.11
C GLY A 182 8.28 29.47 -2.86
N GLY A 183 7.49 30.36 -2.24
CA GLY A 183 7.06 31.63 -2.86
C GLY A 183 5.65 31.56 -3.50
N LYS A 184 5.42 32.31 -4.59
CA LYS A 184 4.09 32.49 -5.22
C LYS A 184 3.90 31.53 -6.41
N GLY A 185 3.11 30.48 -6.22
CA GLY A 185 2.71 29.53 -7.26
C GLY A 185 2.08 28.30 -6.64
N GLU A 186 0.98 27.80 -7.20
CA GLU A 186 0.22 26.70 -6.61
C GLU A 186 1.10 25.45 -6.38
N VAL A 187 1.12 24.98 -5.13
CA VAL A 187 1.81 23.74 -4.73
C VAL A 187 0.85 22.57 -4.73
N VAL A 188 1.12 21.57 -5.57
CA VAL A 188 0.30 20.39 -5.80
C VAL A 188 1.09 19.12 -5.45
N VAL A 189 0.50 18.28 -4.61
CA VAL A 189 0.95 16.89 -4.39
C VAL A 189 -0.14 15.97 -4.91
N PRO A 190 0.01 15.39 -6.13
CA PRO A 190 -0.99 14.49 -6.68
C PRO A 190 -1.14 13.23 -5.83
N TRP A 191 -2.39 12.80 -5.62
CA TRP A 191 -2.72 11.63 -4.82
C TRP A 191 -3.28 10.51 -5.69
N TYR A 192 -2.47 9.49 -5.92
CA TYR A 192 -2.81 8.30 -6.68
C TYR A 192 -3.34 7.22 -5.72
N VAL A 193 -4.64 6.97 -5.71
CA VAL A 193 -5.29 6.05 -4.77
C VAL A 193 -5.54 4.70 -5.44
N MET A 194 -4.71 3.71 -5.11
CA MET A 194 -4.85 2.35 -5.62
C MET A 194 -5.93 1.59 -4.86
N THR A 195 -7.02 1.22 -5.54
CA THR A 195 -8.11 0.39 -5.02
C THR A 195 -8.02 -1.04 -5.56
N SER A 196 -8.95 -1.89 -5.17
CA SER A 196 -9.27 -3.17 -5.83
C SER A 196 -10.69 -3.09 -6.36
N GLY A 197 -11.11 -4.04 -7.22
CA GLY A 197 -12.47 -4.06 -7.75
C GLY A 197 -13.57 -3.86 -6.68
N PRO A 198 -13.53 -4.61 -5.54
CA PRO A 198 -14.51 -4.42 -4.47
C PRO A 198 -14.42 -3.09 -3.71
N THR A 199 -13.29 -2.37 -3.73
CA THR A 199 -13.15 -1.09 -3.01
C THR A 199 -13.32 0.13 -3.91
N ARG A 200 -13.22 -0.01 -5.23
CA ARG A 200 -13.27 1.10 -6.19
C ARG A 200 -14.49 1.99 -6.04
N GLY A 201 -15.68 1.45 -6.35
CA GLY A 201 -16.92 2.21 -6.38
C GLY A 201 -17.22 2.89 -5.03
N PRO A 202 -17.14 2.15 -3.89
CA PRO A 202 -17.30 2.75 -2.57
C PRO A 202 -16.28 3.86 -2.26
N THR A 203 -15.01 3.70 -2.65
CA THR A 203 -13.99 4.75 -2.45
C THR A 203 -14.27 5.99 -3.30
N GLU A 204 -14.58 5.84 -4.59
CA GLU A 204 -14.93 6.98 -5.45
C GLU A 204 -16.14 7.75 -4.92
N LYS A 205 -17.19 7.03 -4.54
CA LYS A 205 -18.39 7.61 -3.94
C LYS A 205 -18.05 8.37 -2.66
N TYR A 206 -17.26 7.79 -1.77
CA TYR A 206 -16.89 8.42 -0.51
C TYR A 206 -16.08 9.71 -0.73
N PHE A 207 -15.15 9.74 -1.68
CA PHE A 207 -14.40 10.96 -2.03
C PHE A 207 -15.32 12.05 -2.60
N GLN A 208 -16.27 11.68 -3.48
CA GLN A 208 -17.24 12.60 -4.06
C GLN A 208 -18.17 13.20 -3.01
N GLU A 209 -18.73 12.38 -2.12
CA GLU A 209 -19.63 12.81 -1.04
C GLU A 209 -18.97 13.75 -0.03
N ASN A 210 -17.64 13.69 0.07
CA ASN A 210 -16.85 14.52 0.99
C ASN A 210 -16.09 15.64 0.28
N ASP A 211 -16.50 16.02 -0.94
CA ASP A 211 -15.92 17.10 -1.75
C ASP A 211 -14.38 17.00 -1.83
N TYR A 212 -13.89 15.78 -2.05
CA TYR A 212 -12.47 15.45 -2.15
C TYR A 212 -11.64 15.96 -0.95
N PHE A 213 -12.29 16.14 0.19
CA PHE A 213 -11.74 16.63 1.45
C PHE A 213 -11.08 18.02 1.36
N GLY A 214 -11.46 18.81 0.35
CA GLY A 214 -10.90 20.14 0.04
C GLY A 214 -9.59 20.12 -0.75
N LEU A 215 -9.28 19.00 -1.42
CA LEU A 215 -8.30 18.90 -2.50
C LEU A 215 -9.03 19.02 -3.85
N GLU A 216 -8.36 19.51 -4.88
CA GLU A 216 -8.92 19.56 -6.23
C GLU A 216 -9.08 18.15 -6.82
N LYS A 217 -10.26 17.85 -7.36
CA LYS A 217 -10.60 16.54 -7.94
C LYS A 217 -9.57 16.07 -8.98
N GLU A 218 -9.09 16.97 -9.82
CA GLU A 218 -8.11 16.69 -10.87
C GLU A 218 -6.72 16.26 -10.34
N ASN A 219 -6.45 16.48 -9.06
CA ASN A 219 -5.21 16.09 -8.39
C ASN A 219 -5.36 14.77 -7.60
N ILE A 220 -6.53 14.11 -7.69
CA ILE A 220 -6.78 12.80 -7.10
C ILE A 220 -7.11 11.81 -8.22
N VAL A 221 -6.22 10.82 -8.40
CA VAL A 221 -6.37 9.78 -9.41
C VAL A 221 -6.60 8.46 -8.69
N ILE A 222 -7.86 8.04 -8.61
CA ILE A 222 -8.21 6.71 -8.12
C ILE A 222 -7.94 5.73 -9.27
N PHE A 223 -7.21 4.65 -9.04
CA PHE A 223 -6.92 3.59 -10.02
C PHE A 223 -7.05 2.19 -9.39
N GLU A 224 -7.19 1.13 -10.18
CA GLU A 224 -7.34 -0.24 -9.66
C GLU A 224 -6.08 -1.07 -9.85
N GLN A 225 -5.76 -1.90 -8.85
CA GLN A 225 -4.82 -3.00 -9.02
C GLN A 225 -5.46 -4.20 -9.74
N GLY A 226 -4.61 -5.09 -10.23
CA GLY A 226 -5.06 -6.32 -10.87
C GLY A 226 -5.72 -7.29 -9.89
N VAL A 227 -6.24 -8.38 -10.45
CA VAL A 227 -6.73 -9.52 -9.69
C VAL A 227 -6.17 -10.79 -10.29
N LEU A 228 -5.99 -11.80 -9.44
CA LEU A 228 -5.67 -13.15 -9.87
C LEU A 228 -6.81 -14.11 -9.50
N PRO A 229 -7.08 -15.13 -10.34
CA PRO A 229 -7.97 -16.21 -9.97
C PRO A 229 -7.50 -16.91 -8.70
N CYS A 230 -8.44 -17.27 -7.84
CA CYS A 230 -8.20 -18.18 -6.73
C CYS A 230 -8.01 -19.59 -7.29
N ILE A 231 -7.00 -20.30 -6.78
CA ILE A 231 -6.61 -21.61 -7.31
C ILE A 231 -6.83 -22.66 -6.23
N SER A 232 -7.36 -23.82 -6.60
CA SER A 232 -7.51 -24.96 -5.71
C SER A 232 -6.15 -25.60 -5.38
N ASN A 233 -6.12 -26.49 -4.39
CA ASN A 233 -4.88 -27.20 -4.02
C ASN A 233 -4.30 -28.08 -5.15
N ASP A 234 -5.11 -28.47 -6.13
CA ASP A 234 -4.73 -29.22 -7.33
C ASP A 234 -4.46 -28.34 -8.57
N GLY A 235 -4.38 -27.02 -8.39
CA GLY A 235 -3.98 -26.09 -9.47
C GLY A 235 -5.10 -25.65 -10.40
N LYS A 236 -6.37 -25.86 -10.04
CA LYS A 236 -7.53 -25.48 -10.86
C LYS A 236 -8.08 -24.12 -10.46
N ILE A 237 -8.47 -23.32 -11.46
CA ILE A 237 -9.20 -22.07 -11.22
C ILE A 237 -10.54 -22.38 -10.54
N LEU A 238 -10.80 -21.69 -9.42
CA LEU A 238 -12.05 -21.81 -8.65
C LEU A 238 -13.14 -20.88 -9.20
N LEU A 239 -14.37 -21.40 -9.29
CA LEU A 239 -15.58 -20.61 -9.57
C LEU A 239 -16.24 -20.18 -8.25
N GLU A 240 -16.56 -18.89 -8.10
CA GLU A 240 -17.34 -18.34 -6.97
C GLU A 240 -18.83 -18.68 -7.15
N SER A 241 -19.32 -18.55 -8.38
CA SER A 241 -20.66 -18.93 -8.83
C SER A 241 -20.57 -19.59 -10.21
N LYS A 242 -21.69 -20.15 -10.71
CA LYS A 242 -21.71 -20.81 -12.03
C LYS A 242 -21.22 -19.93 -13.18
N GLY A 243 -21.41 -18.62 -13.07
CA GLY A 243 -21.05 -17.62 -14.08
C GLY A 243 -19.92 -16.68 -13.65
N LYS A 244 -19.14 -17.02 -12.61
CA LYS A 244 -18.14 -16.10 -12.04
C LYS A 244 -16.94 -16.83 -11.46
N VAL A 245 -15.74 -16.44 -11.89
CA VAL A 245 -14.47 -16.89 -11.30
C VAL A 245 -14.28 -16.25 -9.93
N ALA A 246 -13.85 -17.05 -8.96
CA ALA A 246 -13.39 -16.54 -7.67
C ALA A 246 -12.05 -15.85 -7.85
N VAL A 247 -11.98 -14.55 -7.55
CA VAL A 247 -10.77 -13.73 -7.72
C VAL A 247 -10.34 -13.08 -6.41
N ALA A 248 -9.06 -12.73 -6.31
CA ALA A 248 -8.53 -11.92 -5.23
C ALA A 248 -7.58 -10.85 -5.80
N PRO A 249 -7.39 -9.72 -5.09
CA PRO A 249 -6.35 -8.77 -5.47
C PRO A 249 -4.98 -9.47 -5.51
N ASP A 250 -4.13 -9.05 -6.43
CA ASP A 250 -2.82 -9.67 -6.75
C ASP A 250 -1.69 -9.30 -5.77
N GLY A 251 -2.06 -8.83 -4.56
CA GLY A 251 -1.13 -8.39 -3.52
C GLY A 251 -0.74 -6.91 -3.67
N ASN A 252 -0.05 -6.36 -2.66
CA ASN A 252 0.37 -4.95 -2.72
C ASN A 252 1.50 -4.73 -3.76
N GLY A 253 2.23 -5.77 -4.17
CA GLY A 253 3.18 -5.74 -5.29
C GLY A 253 2.53 -5.54 -6.66
N GLY A 254 1.22 -5.79 -6.78
CA GLY A 254 0.44 -5.45 -7.97
C GLY A 254 0.42 -3.95 -8.30
N ILE A 255 0.86 -3.09 -7.36
CA ILE A 255 1.07 -1.66 -7.58
C ILE A 255 1.85 -1.37 -8.85
N TYR A 256 2.91 -2.11 -9.14
CA TYR A 256 3.79 -1.81 -10.27
C TYR A 256 3.08 -1.98 -11.61
N GLN A 257 2.42 -3.11 -11.79
CA GLN A 257 1.66 -3.36 -13.02
C GLN A 257 0.48 -2.39 -13.12
N ALA A 258 -0.19 -2.11 -12.00
CA ALA A 258 -1.33 -1.17 -11.94
C ALA A 258 -0.96 0.26 -12.34
N LEU A 259 0.23 0.74 -11.95
CA LEU A 259 0.74 2.05 -12.34
C LEU A 259 0.91 2.16 -13.88
N VAL A 260 1.31 1.07 -14.53
CA VAL A 260 1.49 0.99 -15.99
C VAL A 260 0.16 0.89 -16.71
N THR A 261 -0.73 -0.02 -16.28
CA THR A 261 -2.01 -0.27 -16.96
C THR A 261 -3.02 0.86 -16.78
N SER A 262 -2.96 1.60 -15.67
CA SER A 262 -3.92 2.66 -15.33
C SER A 262 -3.52 4.06 -15.81
N ASN A 263 -2.53 4.18 -16.71
CA ASN A 263 -1.97 5.46 -17.19
C ASN A 263 -1.42 6.39 -16.10
N VAL A 264 -1.24 5.93 -14.86
CA VAL A 264 -0.68 6.73 -13.76
C VAL A 264 0.75 7.16 -14.07
N MET A 265 1.55 6.25 -14.64
CA MET A 265 2.91 6.59 -15.10
C MET A 265 2.92 7.72 -16.15
N SER A 266 1.92 7.77 -17.02
CA SER A 266 1.79 8.85 -18.01
C SER A 266 1.41 10.17 -17.37
N ASP A 267 0.53 10.15 -16.36
CA ASP A 267 0.14 11.36 -15.62
C ASP A 267 1.31 11.91 -14.78
N MET A 268 2.04 11.05 -14.06
CA MET A 268 3.25 11.43 -13.32
C MET A 268 4.28 12.10 -14.25
N ARG A 269 4.54 11.52 -15.43
CA ARG A 269 5.43 12.09 -16.43
C ARG A 269 4.96 13.47 -16.92
N LYS A 270 3.67 13.60 -17.24
CA LYS A 270 3.06 14.86 -17.70
C LYS A 270 3.19 15.97 -16.66
N ARG A 271 3.06 15.62 -15.37
CA ARG A 271 3.19 16.56 -14.24
C ARG A 271 4.64 16.85 -13.85
N GLY A 272 5.61 16.10 -14.38
CA GLY A 272 7.01 16.25 -14.04
C GLY A 272 7.34 15.76 -12.63
N ILE A 273 6.64 14.73 -12.14
CA ILE A 273 6.91 14.09 -10.86
C ILE A 273 8.24 13.33 -10.94
N GLU A 274 9.08 13.51 -9.92
CA GLU A 274 10.40 12.88 -9.81
C GLU A 274 10.51 12.00 -8.56
N HIS A 275 9.69 12.29 -7.53
CA HIS A 275 9.73 11.67 -6.22
C HIS A 275 8.34 11.14 -5.85
N ILE A 276 8.25 9.86 -5.49
CA ILE A 276 6.98 9.21 -5.20
C ILE A 276 7.04 8.61 -3.79
N HIS A 277 6.15 9.03 -2.91
CA HIS A 277 5.96 8.38 -1.61
C HIS A 277 4.77 7.41 -1.70
N ALA A 278 5.01 6.12 -1.45
CA ALA A 278 3.98 5.09 -1.37
C ALA A 278 3.80 4.54 0.05
N TYR A 279 2.55 4.37 0.48
CA TYR A 279 2.24 3.86 1.83
C TYR A 279 0.90 3.10 1.89
N CYS A 280 0.70 2.35 2.97
CA CYS A 280 -0.54 1.62 3.25
C CYS A 280 -1.61 2.48 3.94
N VAL A 281 -2.87 2.34 3.51
CA VAL A 281 -4.00 3.12 4.07
C VAL A 281 -4.23 2.95 5.57
N ASP A 282 -3.76 1.86 6.16
CA ASP A 282 -4.09 1.51 7.54
C ASP A 282 -3.20 2.13 8.61
N ASN A 283 -2.10 2.79 8.24
CA ASN A 283 -1.30 3.52 9.21
C ASN A 283 -1.96 4.87 9.52
N CYS A 284 -2.57 5.01 10.69
CA CYS A 284 -3.26 6.26 11.06
C CYS A 284 -2.29 7.40 11.40
N LEU A 285 -1.03 7.09 11.72
CA LEU A 285 0.04 8.07 11.98
C LEU A 285 0.91 8.42 10.76
N VAL A 286 0.59 7.89 9.58
CA VAL A 286 1.43 8.11 8.38
C VAL A 286 1.66 9.59 8.07
N LYS A 287 2.92 10.02 8.03
CA LYS A 287 3.34 11.35 7.55
C LYS A 287 3.27 11.39 6.02
N VAL A 288 2.09 11.68 5.47
CA VAL A 288 1.86 11.70 4.01
C VAL A 288 2.74 12.75 3.33
N ALA A 289 3.44 12.37 2.26
CA ALA A 289 4.50 13.16 1.62
C ALA A 289 5.51 13.77 2.60
N ASP A 290 6.04 12.97 3.53
CA ASP A 290 7.01 13.42 4.54
C ASP A 290 8.25 14.09 3.92
N PRO A 291 8.46 15.40 4.17
CA PRO A 291 9.59 16.12 3.62
C PRO A 291 10.94 15.55 4.08
N VAL A 292 11.06 15.07 5.33
CA VAL A 292 12.33 14.52 5.84
C VAL A 292 12.73 13.30 5.04
N PHE A 293 11.81 12.36 4.86
CA PHE A 293 12.09 11.13 4.12
C PHE A 293 12.37 11.35 2.65
N ILE A 294 11.60 12.24 2.00
CA ILE A 294 11.80 12.60 0.59
C ILE A 294 13.17 13.28 0.42
N GLY A 295 13.48 14.27 1.27
CA GLY A 295 14.76 14.98 1.21
C GLY A 295 15.96 14.08 1.50
N PHE A 296 15.83 13.14 2.44
CA PHE A 296 16.86 12.12 2.69
C PHE A 296 17.10 11.25 1.46
N ALA A 297 16.05 10.67 0.90
CA ALA A 297 16.16 9.79 -0.27
C ALA A 297 16.74 10.53 -1.48
N ALA A 298 16.24 11.74 -1.75
CA ALA A 298 16.76 12.59 -2.83
C ALA A 298 18.23 12.98 -2.60
N SER A 299 18.63 13.31 -1.36
CA SER A 299 20.03 13.67 -1.04
C SER A 299 21.03 12.52 -1.26
N LYS A 300 20.53 11.28 -1.23
CA LYS A 300 21.31 10.06 -1.49
C LYS A 300 21.26 9.63 -2.95
N ASP A 301 20.44 10.29 -3.78
CA ASP A 301 20.18 9.92 -5.19
C ASP A 301 19.78 8.45 -5.37
N VAL A 302 18.97 7.91 -4.46
CA VAL A 302 18.54 6.51 -4.49
C VAL A 302 17.30 6.29 -5.35
N ASP A 303 17.16 5.07 -5.85
CA ASP A 303 15.98 4.64 -6.60
C ASP A 303 14.83 4.25 -5.68
N ILE A 304 15.15 3.59 -4.57
CA ILE A 304 14.20 3.25 -3.53
C ILE A 304 14.76 3.68 -2.19
N ALA A 305 13.91 4.24 -1.35
CA ALA A 305 14.16 4.27 0.08
C ALA A 305 12.97 3.68 0.83
N THR A 306 13.18 3.25 2.06
CA THR A 306 12.14 2.69 2.90
C THR A 306 12.17 3.28 4.30
N LYS A 307 11.01 3.46 4.91
CA LYS A 307 10.90 3.75 6.33
C LYS A 307 10.76 2.48 7.15
N VAL A 308 11.35 2.51 8.33
CA VAL A 308 11.24 1.47 9.34
C VAL A 308 11.00 2.09 10.70
N VAL A 309 10.45 1.30 11.62
CA VAL A 309 10.47 1.63 13.04
C VAL A 309 11.41 0.70 13.77
N ARG A 310 11.88 1.11 14.95
CA ARG A 310 12.68 0.25 15.81
C ARG A 310 11.84 -0.96 16.26
N LYS A 311 12.33 -2.17 15.98
CA LYS A 311 11.78 -3.42 16.55
C LYS A 311 11.91 -3.38 18.07
N ARG A 312 10.80 -3.57 18.79
CA ARG A 312 10.72 -3.39 20.25
C ARG A 312 11.34 -4.56 21.02
N ASN A 313 11.16 -5.77 20.51
CA ASN A 313 11.66 -6.99 21.14
C ASN A 313 11.91 -8.08 20.09
N ALA A 314 12.70 -9.10 20.45
CA ALA A 314 13.12 -10.15 19.52
C ALA A 314 11.93 -10.93 18.92
N THR A 315 10.85 -11.07 19.70
CA THR A 315 9.64 -11.83 19.34
C THR A 315 8.58 -11.03 18.58
N GLU A 316 8.81 -9.74 18.30
CA GLU A 316 7.87 -8.95 17.51
C GLU A 316 7.77 -9.52 16.08
N SER A 317 6.56 -9.90 15.67
CA SER A 317 6.27 -10.55 14.37
C SER A 317 6.21 -9.53 13.23
N VAL A 318 7.38 -9.03 12.84
CA VAL A 318 7.54 -8.03 11.77
C VAL A 318 8.62 -8.47 10.79
N GLY A 319 8.39 -8.23 9.50
CA GLY A 319 9.42 -8.35 8.48
C GLY A 319 10.53 -7.33 8.72
N LEU A 320 11.79 -7.74 8.51
CA LEU A 320 12.96 -6.91 8.75
C LEU A 320 13.63 -6.52 7.44
N ILE A 321 13.97 -5.24 7.32
CA ILE A 321 14.73 -4.71 6.19
C ILE A 321 16.22 -4.87 6.49
N LEU A 322 16.92 -5.60 5.65
CA LEU A 322 18.31 -6.01 5.87
C LEU A 322 18.98 -6.37 4.53
N LEU A 323 20.25 -6.79 4.60
CA LEU A 323 20.93 -7.44 3.50
C LEU A 323 20.74 -8.95 3.60
N LYS A 324 20.12 -9.55 2.59
CA LYS A 324 20.13 -11.01 2.39
C LYS A 324 21.10 -11.29 1.26
N ASN A 325 22.21 -11.97 1.56
CA ASN A 325 23.25 -12.30 0.59
C ASN A 325 23.80 -11.05 -0.14
N GLY A 326 24.07 -9.98 0.61
CA GLY A 326 24.63 -8.73 0.11
C GLY A 326 23.65 -7.81 -0.66
N LYS A 327 22.36 -8.16 -0.73
CA LYS A 327 21.34 -7.37 -1.43
C LYS A 327 20.27 -6.85 -0.46
N PRO A 328 19.75 -5.62 -0.66
CA PRO A 328 18.60 -5.12 0.10
C PRO A 328 17.41 -6.07 -0.05
N ASP A 329 16.80 -6.45 1.06
CA ASP A 329 15.67 -7.37 1.08
C ASP A 329 14.79 -7.16 2.31
N VAL A 330 13.63 -7.81 2.32
CA VAL A 330 12.78 -7.96 3.49
C VAL A 330 12.67 -9.44 3.83
N VAL A 331 13.08 -9.79 5.04
CA VAL A 331 12.94 -11.16 5.55
C VAL A 331 11.80 -11.20 6.55
N GLU A 332 10.80 -12.05 6.27
CA GLU A 332 9.67 -12.25 7.16
C GLU A 332 10.10 -12.91 8.48
N TYR A 333 9.42 -12.58 9.57
CA TYR A 333 9.79 -13.05 10.91
C TYR A 333 9.83 -14.59 11.04
N SER A 334 9.06 -15.30 10.22
CA SER A 334 9.04 -16.77 10.19
C SER A 334 10.30 -17.39 9.56
N GLU A 335 11.09 -16.59 8.84
CA GLU A 335 12.36 -17.00 8.21
C GLU A 335 13.59 -16.61 9.04
N ILE A 336 13.40 -15.92 10.17
CA ILE A 336 14.49 -15.45 11.02
C ILE A 336 14.64 -16.43 12.18
N ASP A 337 15.85 -17.00 12.34
CA ASP A 337 16.15 -17.84 13.49
C ASP A 337 16.23 -17.04 14.80
N LYS A 338 16.16 -17.77 15.91
CA LYS A 338 16.16 -17.17 17.25
C LYS A 338 17.43 -16.38 17.54
N GLU A 339 18.60 -16.88 17.12
CA GLU A 339 19.89 -16.25 17.38
C GLU A 339 19.99 -14.88 16.70
N THR A 340 19.58 -14.81 15.43
CA THR A 340 19.50 -13.59 14.63
C THR A 340 18.48 -12.61 15.23
N ALA A 341 17.32 -13.10 15.65
CA ALA A 341 16.27 -12.26 16.25
C ALA A 341 16.68 -11.65 17.60
N GLU A 342 17.50 -12.34 18.40
CA GLU A 342 17.96 -11.92 19.72
C GLU A 342 19.30 -11.14 19.70
N ALA A 343 20.02 -11.18 18.57
CA ALA A 343 21.31 -10.52 18.40
C ALA A 343 21.25 -9.02 18.75
N LYS A 344 22.27 -8.55 19.48
CA LYS A 344 22.40 -7.16 19.94
C LYS A 344 23.39 -6.36 19.09
N ASP A 345 23.13 -5.07 18.95
CA ASP A 345 24.01 -4.16 18.22
C ASP A 345 25.31 -3.94 19.02
N ALA A 346 26.46 -4.11 18.37
CA ALA A 346 27.76 -3.98 19.02
C ALA A 346 28.06 -2.53 19.47
N LYS A 347 27.50 -1.52 18.78
CA LYS A 347 27.64 -0.10 19.12
C LYS A 347 26.59 0.35 20.14
N GLN A 348 25.46 -0.36 20.23
CA GLN A 348 24.36 -0.08 21.14
C GLN A 348 23.81 -1.38 21.76
N PRO A 349 24.44 -1.95 22.81
CA PRO A 349 24.09 -3.28 23.35
C PRO A 349 22.65 -3.44 23.85
N ASP A 350 21.98 -2.34 24.21
CA ASP A 350 20.57 -2.34 24.63
C ASP A 350 19.59 -2.52 23.46
N VAL A 351 20.07 -2.40 22.23
CA VAL A 351 19.28 -2.40 21.01
C VAL A 351 19.54 -3.67 20.19
N LEU A 352 18.52 -4.16 19.49
CA LEU A 352 18.67 -5.32 18.59
C LEU A 352 19.52 -4.95 17.36
N LYS A 353 20.39 -5.87 16.95
CA LYS A 353 21.18 -5.76 15.72
C LYS A 353 20.26 -5.67 14.50
N PHE A 354 19.29 -6.58 14.41
CA PHE A 354 18.26 -6.59 13.36
C PHE A 354 16.98 -5.95 13.89
N ARG A 355 16.83 -4.65 13.64
CA ARG A 355 15.77 -3.82 14.24
C ARG A 355 14.94 -3.01 13.26
N ALA A 356 15.29 -3.03 11.97
CA ALA A 356 14.64 -2.23 10.94
C ALA A 356 13.29 -2.86 10.56
N ALA A 357 12.27 -2.68 11.41
CA ALA A 357 10.95 -3.27 11.21
C ALA A 357 10.21 -2.57 10.08
N ASN A 358 9.84 -3.34 9.05
CA ASN A 358 9.13 -2.84 7.89
C ASN A 358 7.75 -2.30 8.26
N ILE A 359 7.43 -1.10 7.80
CA ILE A 359 6.11 -0.46 7.98
C ILE A 359 5.39 -0.20 6.66
N VAL A 360 5.90 -0.76 5.56
CA VAL A 360 5.35 -0.65 4.20
C VAL A 360 5.13 0.81 3.79
N ASN A 361 6.21 1.58 3.94
CA ASN A 361 6.27 3.00 3.60
C ASN A 361 7.57 3.23 2.83
N HIS A 362 7.43 3.60 1.56
CA HIS A 362 8.51 3.57 0.59
C HIS A 362 8.57 4.86 -0.20
N TYR A 363 9.77 5.25 -0.59
CA TYR A 363 10.06 6.26 -1.57
C TYR A 363 10.50 5.55 -2.85
N TYR A 364 10.08 6.09 -4.00
CA TYR A 364 10.57 5.71 -5.32
C TYR A 364 11.02 6.95 -6.08
N SER A 365 12.13 6.85 -6.78
CA SER A 365 12.44 7.76 -7.88
C SER A 365 11.52 7.46 -9.07
N PHE A 366 11.15 8.47 -9.83
CA PHE A 366 10.34 8.26 -11.03
C PHE A 366 11.08 7.38 -12.05
N ARG A 367 12.40 7.55 -12.21
CA ARG A 367 13.24 6.73 -13.11
C ARG A 367 13.19 5.23 -12.77
N PHE A 368 13.10 4.88 -11.49
CA PHE A 368 12.94 3.49 -11.08
C PHE A 368 11.58 2.95 -11.55
N LEU A 369 10.50 3.70 -11.33
CA LEU A 369 9.16 3.29 -11.76
C LEU A 369 9.04 3.21 -13.30
N GLU A 370 9.80 4.00 -14.05
CA GLU A 370 9.84 3.87 -15.52
C GLU A 370 10.39 2.52 -16.00
N SER A 371 11.25 1.88 -15.19
CA SER A 371 11.82 0.56 -15.51
C SER A 371 10.89 -0.62 -15.20
N ILE A 372 9.69 -0.40 -14.62
CA ILE A 372 8.70 -1.45 -14.26
C ILE A 372 8.53 -2.55 -15.33
N PRO A 373 8.36 -2.24 -16.64
CA PRO A 373 8.17 -3.26 -17.66
C PRO A 373 9.30 -4.29 -17.75
N GLU A 374 10.51 -3.93 -17.32
CA GLU A 374 11.69 -4.79 -17.38
C GLU A 374 11.74 -5.85 -16.27
N TRP A 375 11.00 -5.66 -15.17
CA TRP A 375 11.15 -6.49 -13.98
C TRP A 375 9.87 -6.87 -13.23
N ALA A 376 8.74 -6.18 -13.38
CA ALA A 376 7.54 -6.50 -12.59
C ALA A 376 7.02 -7.93 -12.81
N HIS A 377 7.14 -8.45 -14.04
CA HIS A 377 6.79 -9.84 -14.38
C HIS A 377 7.70 -10.89 -13.72
N LYS A 378 8.86 -10.48 -13.19
CA LYS A 378 9.82 -11.35 -12.48
C LYS A 378 9.52 -11.46 -10.99
N LEU A 379 8.71 -10.57 -10.43
CA LEU A 379 8.39 -10.60 -9.01
C LEU A 379 7.72 -11.94 -8.63
N PRO A 380 8.09 -12.51 -7.47
CA PRO A 380 7.52 -13.76 -7.00
C PRO A 380 6.03 -13.60 -6.65
N HIS A 381 5.33 -14.71 -6.67
CA HIS A 381 3.96 -14.80 -6.17
C HIS A 381 3.99 -15.65 -4.90
N HIS A 382 3.58 -15.07 -3.79
CA HIS A 382 3.53 -15.73 -2.49
C HIS A 382 2.20 -16.46 -2.31
N VAL A 383 2.24 -17.62 -1.67
CA VAL A 383 1.08 -18.50 -1.50
C VAL A 383 0.37 -18.19 -0.18
N ALA A 384 -0.86 -17.68 -0.25
CA ALA A 384 -1.74 -17.52 0.89
C ALA A 384 -2.85 -18.58 0.88
N ARG A 385 -2.74 -19.62 1.72
CA ARG A 385 -3.78 -20.66 1.85
C ARG A 385 -5.03 -20.11 2.55
N LYS A 386 -6.20 -20.24 1.92
CA LYS A 386 -7.47 -19.67 2.42
C LYS A 386 -8.63 -20.64 2.29
N LYS A 387 -9.69 -20.35 3.05
CA LYS A 387 -11.03 -20.94 2.88
C LYS A 387 -11.77 -20.11 1.84
N ILE A 388 -11.90 -20.61 0.63
CA ILE A 388 -12.43 -19.89 -0.54
C ILE A 388 -13.77 -20.54 -0.90
N PRO A 389 -14.91 -19.86 -0.67
CA PRO A 389 -16.21 -20.33 -1.15
C PRO A 389 -16.15 -20.58 -2.65
N TYR A 390 -16.69 -21.71 -3.10
CA TYR A 390 -16.60 -22.13 -4.51
C TYR A 390 -17.83 -22.92 -4.94
N VAL A 391 -18.07 -23.04 -6.23
CA VAL A 391 -19.06 -23.95 -6.81
C VAL A 391 -18.43 -25.30 -7.10
N ASP A 392 -19.03 -26.36 -6.57
CA ASP A 392 -18.73 -27.74 -6.94
C ASP A 392 -19.17 -27.97 -8.39
N THR A 393 -18.23 -28.26 -9.29
CA THR A 393 -18.50 -28.42 -10.73
C THR A 393 -19.36 -29.64 -11.05
N ASP A 394 -19.39 -30.66 -10.18
CA ASP A 394 -20.17 -31.87 -10.40
C ASP A 394 -21.62 -31.68 -9.93
N LYS A 395 -21.83 -30.93 -8.84
CA LYS A 395 -23.15 -30.74 -8.21
C LYS A 395 -23.82 -29.43 -8.59
N GLY A 396 -23.06 -28.42 -9.01
CA GLY A 396 -23.55 -27.07 -9.27
C GLY A 396 -23.96 -26.28 -8.03
N THR A 397 -23.58 -26.73 -6.83
CA THR A 397 -23.90 -26.10 -5.54
C THR A 397 -22.71 -25.35 -4.96
N THR A 398 -22.95 -24.16 -4.38
CA THR A 398 -21.92 -23.39 -3.67
C THR A 398 -21.58 -24.02 -2.32
N ILE A 399 -20.29 -24.20 -2.05
CA ILE A 399 -19.73 -24.77 -0.83
C ILE A 399 -18.96 -23.68 -0.08
N LYS A 400 -19.21 -23.58 1.23
CA LYS A 400 -18.39 -22.80 2.16
C LYS A 400 -17.45 -23.74 2.92
N PRO A 401 -16.15 -23.79 2.60
CA PRO A 401 -15.27 -24.81 3.13
C PRO A 401 -14.88 -24.56 4.60
N GLU A 402 -14.79 -25.64 5.38
CA GLU A 402 -14.38 -25.59 6.79
C GLU A 402 -12.85 -25.54 6.98
N LYS A 403 -12.10 -26.08 6.02
CA LYS A 403 -10.63 -26.10 5.98
C LYS A 403 -10.13 -25.37 4.73
N PRO A 404 -8.88 -24.86 4.69
CA PRO A 404 -8.33 -24.25 3.49
C PRO A 404 -8.39 -25.21 2.28
N ASN A 405 -9.05 -24.78 1.22
CA ASN A 405 -9.30 -25.56 0.00
C ASN A 405 -8.55 -25.04 -1.23
N GLY A 406 -7.92 -23.87 -1.10
CA GLY A 406 -7.19 -23.24 -2.18
C GLY A 406 -6.23 -22.16 -1.71
N ILE A 407 -5.62 -21.50 -2.67
CA ILE A 407 -4.59 -20.49 -2.53
C ILE A 407 -5.01 -19.19 -3.20
N LYS A 408 -4.50 -18.09 -2.66
CA LYS A 408 -4.38 -16.80 -3.33
C LYS A 408 -2.91 -16.56 -3.60
N LEU A 409 -2.62 -16.03 -4.79
CA LEU A 409 -1.28 -15.61 -5.18
C LEU A 409 -1.19 -14.10 -5.00
N GLU A 410 -0.19 -13.64 -4.26
CA GLU A 410 0.02 -12.24 -3.94
C GLU A 410 1.49 -11.87 -4.22
N GLN A 411 1.73 -10.77 -4.93
CA GLN A 411 3.05 -10.16 -5.02
C GLN A 411 3.24 -9.21 -3.83
N PHE A 412 4.47 -9.09 -3.31
CA PHE A 412 4.78 -8.09 -2.29
C PHE A 412 5.54 -6.90 -2.88
N VAL A 413 5.15 -5.71 -2.44
CA VAL A 413 5.73 -4.43 -2.89
C VAL A 413 7.23 -4.38 -2.64
N PHE A 414 7.73 -4.98 -1.56
CA PHE A 414 9.15 -4.97 -1.24
C PHE A 414 9.98 -6.02 -1.99
N ASP A 415 9.37 -6.94 -2.75
CA ASP A 415 10.10 -7.99 -3.48
C ASP A 415 10.96 -7.42 -4.62
N CYS A 416 10.82 -6.14 -4.95
CA CYS A 416 11.69 -5.45 -5.89
C CYS A 416 13.05 -5.04 -5.28
N PHE A 417 13.21 -5.08 -3.95
CA PHE A 417 14.43 -4.59 -3.28
C PHE A 417 15.70 -5.35 -3.72
N PRO A 418 15.68 -6.69 -3.90
CA PRO A 418 16.85 -7.44 -4.33
C PRO A 418 17.27 -7.19 -5.79
N LEU A 419 16.49 -6.41 -6.55
CA LEU A 419 16.84 -5.97 -7.91
C LEU A 419 17.82 -4.80 -7.90
N LEU A 420 17.92 -4.06 -6.80
CA LEU A 420 18.74 -2.86 -6.69
C LEU A 420 20.19 -3.21 -6.30
N LYS A 421 21.12 -2.37 -6.75
CA LYS A 421 22.43 -2.28 -6.10
C LYS A 421 22.27 -1.56 -4.75
N LEU A 422 23.15 -1.88 -3.81
CA LEU A 422 23.10 -1.28 -2.47
C LEU A 422 23.21 0.25 -2.49
N GLU A 423 23.99 0.82 -3.41
CA GLU A 423 24.10 2.28 -3.60
C GLU A 423 22.80 2.96 -4.08
N GLN A 424 21.84 2.19 -4.61
CA GLN A 424 20.54 2.68 -5.09
C GLN A 424 19.43 2.50 -4.05
N PHE A 425 19.75 2.06 -2.82
CA PHE A 425 18.79 1.78 -1.76
C PHE A 425 19.14 2.52 -0.47
N ALA A 426 18.14 3.06 0.22
CA ALA A 426 18.30 3.66 1.54
C ALA A 426 17.20 3.29 2.52
N CYS A 427 17.47 3.41 3.82
CA CYS A 427 16.53 3.08 4.89
C CYS A 427 16.54 4.16 5.98
N MET A 428 15.38 4.68 6.36
CA MET A 428 15.22 5.66 7.43
C MET A 428 14.43 5.06 8.59
N GLU A 429 15.05 5.01 9.77
CA GLU A 429 14.37 4.69 11.02
C GLU A 429 13.62 5.92 11.56
N VAL A 430 12.35 5.73 11.91
CA VAL A 430 11.47 6.76 12.46
C VAL A 430 10.89 6.36 13.83
N LYS A 431 10.34 7.33 14.54
CA LYS A 431 9.66 7.10 15.84
C LYS A 431 8.30 6.46 15.60
N ARG A 432 8.06 5.30 16.20
CA ARG A 432 6.80 4.55 16.03
C ARG A 432 5.62 5.38 16.51
N GLU A 433 5.75 5.95 17.70
CA GLU A 433 4.74 6.77 18.35
C GLU A 433 4.36 8.01 17.56
N ASP A 434 5.16 8.41 16.57
CA ASP A 434 4.87 9.56 15.72
C ASP A 434 4.49 9.19 14.27
N GLU A 435 4.85 7.99 13.80
CA GLU A 435 4.76 7.66 12.37
C GLU A 435 4.14 6.30 12.05
N PHE A 436 3.88 5.43 13.04
CA PHE A 436 3.34 4.10 12.78
C PHE A 436 2.39 3.60 13.86
N SER A 437 1.09 3.62 13.54
CA SER A 437 0.03 2.96 14.30
C SER A 437 -0.96 2.32 13.32
N PRO A 438 -0.80 1.02 13.02
CA PRO A 438 -1.59 0.36 11.99
C PRO A 438 -2.96 -0.09 12.51
N LEU A 439 -3.97 -0.01 11.65
CA LEU A 439 -5.33 -0.51 11.90
C LEU A 439 -5.55 -1.86 11.20
N LYS A 440 -5.35 -2.96 11.93
CA LYS A 440 -5.41 -4.33 11.41
C LYS A 440 -6.55 -5.17 11.98
N ASN A 441 -6.89 -4.95 13.25
CA ASN A 441 -7.80 -5.80 14.03
C ASN A 441 -9.07 -5.06 14.46
N ALA A 442 -10.12 -5.81 14.78
CA ALA A 442 -11.37 -5.24 15.28
C ALA A 442 -11.19 -4.65 16.69
N ARG A 443 -12.06 -3.69 17.04
CA ARG A 443 -12.09 -3.04 18.36
C ARG A 443 -12.14 -4.07 19.49
N GLY A 444 -11.35 -3.85 20.55
CA GLY A 444 -11.25 -4.74 21.70
C GLY A 444 -10.24 -5.88 21.55
N THR A 445 -9.39 -5.85 20.52
CA THR A 445 -8.28 -6.81 20.37
C THR A 445 -7.12 -6.46 21.30
N GLY A 446 -6.88 -5.16 21.53
CA GLY A 446 -5.81 -4.64 22.37
C GLY A 446 -4.48 -4.41 21.64
N GLU A 447 -4.42 -4.70 20.34
CA GLU A 447 -3.25 -4.51 19.48
C GLU A 447 -3.70 -4.18 18.05
N ASP A 448 -3.10 -3.15 17.46
CA ASP A 448 -3.34 -2.70 16.08
C ASP A 448 -4.83 -2.58 15.73
N ASP A 449 -5.62 -1.97 16.62
CA ASP A 449 -7.07 -1.85 16.54
C ASP A 449 -7.53 -0.38 16.63
N PRO A 450 -8.85 -0.07 16.50
CA PRO A 450 -9.33 1.30 16.59
C PRO A 450 -8.95 2.04 17.87
N ASP A 451 -8.86 1.34 19.01
CA ASP A 451 -8.55 1.95 20.30
C ASP A 451 -7.07 2.31 20.40
N THR A 452 -6.17 1.43 19.93
CA THR A 452 -4.73 1.75 19.85
C THR A 452 -4.47 2.89 18.86
N SER A 453 -5.08 2.84 17.67
CA SER A 453 -4.96 3.90 16.67
C SER A 453 -5.45 5.26 17.16
N LYS A 454 -6.60 5.29 17.84
CA LYS A 454 -7.14 6.51 18.46
C LYS A 454 -6.17 7.05 19.50
N LYS A 455 -5.75 6.18 20.43
CA LYS A 455 -4.84 6.56 21.53
C LYS A 455 -3.55 7.17 21.01
N ASP A 456 -2.92 6.58 20.00
CA ASP A 456 -1.65 7.05 19.48
C ASP A 456 -1.74 8.44 18.85
N ILE A 457 -2.81 8.74 18.11
CA ILE A 457 -3.08 10.09 17.57
C ILE A 457 -3.31 11.10 18.71
N MET A 458 -4.12 10.72 19.70
CA MET A 458 -4.47 11.58 20.84
C MET A 458 -3.22 11.91 21.70
N ASP A 459 -2.37 10.92 21.90
CA ASP A 459 -1.11 11.07 22.64
C ASP A 459 -0.09 11.90 21.85
N GLN A 460 -0.02 11.73 20.53
CA GLN A 460 0.81 12.56 19.67
C GLN A 460 0.43 14.04 19.81
N GLY A 461 -0.86 14.37 19.67
CA GLY A 461 -1.32 15.75 19.81
C GLY A 461 -1.08 16.33 21.21
N LYS A 462 -1.21 15.51 22.25
CA LYS A 462 -0.84 15.89 23.63
C LYS A 462 0.66 16.22 23.74
N ARG A 463 1.54 15.36 23.21
CA ARG A 463 2.99 15.61 23.20
C ARG A 463 3.33 16.89 22.45
N TRP A 464 2.69 17.14 21.30
CA TRP A 464 2.90 18.38 20.53
C TRP A 464 2.46 19.63 21.28
N ALA A 465 1.29 19.61 21.91
CA ALA A 465 0.81 20.74 22.73
C ALA A 465 1.75 21.03 23.91
N GLN A 466 2.21 20.00 24.61
CA GLN A 466 3.16 20.13 25.72
C GLN A 466 4.51 20.66 25.25
N ALA A 467 5.03 20.17 24.12
CA ALA A 467 6.27 20.67 23.51
C ALA A 467 6.17 22.15 23.12
N ALA A 468 4.98 22.62 22.73
CA ALA A 468 4.69 24.03 22.47
C ALA A 468 4.48 24.88 23.74
N GLY A 469 4.55 24.27 24.93
CA GLY A 469 4.47 24.96 26.22
C GLY A 469 3.07 25.08 26.81
N ALA A 470 2.08 24.29 26.38
CA ALA A 470 0.80 24.17 27.07
C ALA A 470 0.87 23.23 28.28
N THR A 471 0.05 23.53 29.28
CA THR A 471 -0.24 22.61 30.39
C THR A 471 -1.47 21.79 30.05
N VAL A 472 -1.34 20.48 29.97
CA VAL A 472 -2.47 19.58 29.69
C VAL A 472 -2.96 18.97 31.00
N ILE A 473 -4.23 19.22 31.34
CA ILE A 473 -4.93 18.66 32.51
C ILE A 473 -5.88 17.56 32.01
N SER A 474 -5.98 16.46 32.75
CA SER A 474 -6.81 15.32 32.39
C SER A 474 -7.32 14.63 33.65
N GLU A 475 -8.56 14.12 33.60
CA GLU A 475 -9.16 13.34 34.69
C GLU A 475 -8.94 11.83 34.51
N GLY A 476 -8.66 11.36 33.28
CA GLY A 476 -8.39 9.97 32.94
C GLY A 476 -7.05 9.75 32.22
N SER A 477 -6.30 8.72 32.62
CA SER A 477 -4.99 8.39 32.00
C SER A 477 -5.01 8.15 30.47
N ALA A 478 -6.19 7.97 29.86
CA ALA A 478 -6.40 7.78 28.43
C ALA A 478 -6.77 9.06 27.66
N ASP A 479 -6.87 10.22 28.34
CA ASP A 479 -7.25 11.47 27.67
C ASP A 479 -6.05 12.13 26.98
N GLY A 480 -6.21 12.40 25.68
CA GLY A 480 -5.24 13.12 24.86
C GLY A 480 -5.88 14.27 24.08
N ILE A 481 -5.13 14.82 23.13
CA ILE A 481 -5.56 15.96 22.32
C ILE A 481 -5.50 15.58 20.85
N GLU A 482 -6.60 15.78 20.13
CA GLU A 482 -6.63 15.61 18.69
C GLU A 482 -6.15 16.93 18.09
N VAL A 483 -5.06 16.90 17.33
CA VAL A 483 -4.60 18.05 16.56
C VAL A 483 -4.93 17.78 15.11
N SER A 484 -5.84 18.58 14.54
CA SER A 484 -6.18 18.49 13.11
C SER A 484 -4.91 18.71 12.28
N PRO A 485 -4.64 17.88 11.25
CA PRO A 485 -3.47 18.06 10.40
C PRO A 485 -3.41 19.45 9.74
N LEU A 486 -4.55 20.12 9.55
CA LEU A 486 -4.59 21.49 9.03
C LEU A 486 -3.93 22.52 9.97
N ILE A 487 -3.91 22.24 11.28
CA ILE A 487 -3.22 23.05 12.30
C ILE A 487 -1.75 22.72 12.33
N SER A 488 -1.41 21.43 12.41
CA SER A 488 -0.03 20.98 12.56
C SER A 488 0.19 19.64 11.84
N TYR A 489 1.16 19.59 10.95
CA TYR A 489 1.55 18.39 10.21
C TYR A 489 2.39 17.43 11.06
N GLY A 490 3.28 17.99 11.86
CA GLY A 490 4.29 17.26 12.63
C GLY A 490 4.65 17.90 13.97
N GLY A 491 3.79 18.76 14.51
CA GLY A 491 4.00 19.48 15.77
C GLY A 491 4.36 20.96 15.62
N GLU A 492 4.58 21.44 14.40
CA GLU A 492 4.86 22.86 14.11
C GLU A 492 3.61 23.75 14.21
N GLY A 493 3.78 25.06 14.44
CA GLY A 493 2.69 26.05 14.38
C GLY A 493 1.79 26.09 15.61
N LEU A 494 2.22 25.49 16.72
CA LEU A 494 1.47 25.39 17.97
C LEU A 494 1.93 26.40 19.05
N GLU A 495 2.81 27.34 18.72
CA GLU A 495 3.47 28.24 19.68
C GLU A 495 2.46 29.12 20.45
N LYS A 496 1.28 29.37 19.87
CA LYS A 496 0.14 30.06 20.52
C LYS A 496 -0.45 29.31 21.71
N LEU A 497 -0.05 28.05 21.94
CA LEU A 497 -0.44 27.25 23.10
C LEU A 497 0.43 27.53 24.33
N LYS A 498 1.56 28.23 24.17
CA LYS A 498 2.48 28.53 25.27
C LYS A 498 1.76 29.22 26.43
N GLY A 499 1.83 28.62 27.62
CA GLY A 499 1.21 29.13 28.84
C GLY A 499 -0.31 28.92 28.94
N LYS A 500 -0.95 28.28 27.93
CA LYS A 500 -2.37 27.92 28.00
C LYS A 500 -2.55 26.60 28.75
N THR A 501 -3.69 26.47 29.42
CA THR A 501 -4.15 25.21 30.01
C THR A 501 -5.20 24.57 29.11
N ILE A 502 -5.03 23.30 28.78
CA ILE A 502 -5.99 22.52 27.97
C ILE A 502 -6.51 21.35 28.82
N THR A 503 -7.83 21.25 28.97
CA THR A 503 -8.47 20.09 29.60
C THR A 503 -8.74 19.03 28.54
N ALA A 504 -8.15 17.83 28.69
CA ALA A 504 -8.36 16.70 27.82
C ALA A 504 -9.58 15.84 28.26
N PRO A 505 -10.26 15.12 27.35
CA PRO A 505 -9.99 15.04 25.92
C PRO A 505 -10.37 16.32 25.15
N ALA A 506 -9.54 16.74 24.20
CA ALA A 506 -9.75 17.98 23.45
C ALA A 506 -9.46 17.83 21.94
N VAL A 507 -9.94 18.80 21.16
CA VAL A 507 -9.73 18.89 19.70
C VAL A 507 -9.26 20.28 19.32
N LEU A 508 -8.20 20.35 18.52
CA LEU A 508 -7.71 21.58 17.89
C LEU A 508 -8.01 21.50 16.38
N GLU A 509 -9.13 22.09 15.95
CA GLU A 509 -9.66 21.95 14.58
C GLU A 509 -9.56 23.22 13.72
N LYS A 510 -9.43 24.40 14.33
CA LYS A 510 -9.34 25.69 13.63
C LYS A 510 -8.11 26.46 14.10
N GLU A 511 -7.58 27.35 13.24
CA GLU A 511 -6.39 28.14 13.55
C GLU A 511 -6.57 28.86 14.90
N LEU A 512 -5.58 28.67 15.78
CA LEU A 512 -5.60 29.08 17.19
C LEU A 512 -5.40 30.57 17.43
#